data_AF-A0A7S2I459-F1
#
_entry.id   AF-A0A7S2I459-F1
#
_cell.length_a   1.000
_cell.length_b   1.000
_cell.length_c   1.000
_cell.angle_alpha   90.00
_cell.angle_beta   90.00
_cell.angle_gamma   90.00
#
_symmetry.space_group_name_H-M   'P 1'
#
loop_
_entity.id
_entity.type
_entity.pdbx_description
1 polymer ?
#
loop_
_entity_poly.entity_id
_entity_poly.type
_entity_poly.pdbx_seq_one_letter_code
_entity_poly.pdbx_strand_id
1 'polypeptide(L)'
;GQIKGLTSLSMDLGETSIDSIDAIGKSLGQLTSLTSLSLESSETKITSVDELGRGLGQIAGLASLSLGLNGTEIASVAELSRGLGQIKGLASVCLDLSDTRVASVDELSRGLGRITGLTSLRL
;
A
#
# COMPACT_ATOMS: atom_id res chain seq x y z
N GLY A 1 8.18 -19.54 5.10
CA GLY A 1 9.05 -19.44 6.29
C GLY A 1 9.14 -17.98 6.68
N GLN A 2 9.30 -17.65 7.97
CA GLN A 2 9.43 -16.25 8.41
C GLN A 2 10.79 -15.69 7.98
N ILE A 3 10.79 -14.70 7.10
CA ILE A 3 11.98 -13.90 6.79
C ILE A 3 12.16 -12.90 7.95
N LYS A 4 12.99 -13.26 8.93
CA LYS A 4 13.29 -12.40 10.08
C LYS A 4 14.32 -11.35 9.68
N GLY A 5 14.03 -10.07 9.96
CA GLY A 5 14.96 -8.97 9.70
C GLY A 5 14.97 -8.40 8.28
N LEU A 6 13.98 -8.72 7.44
CA LEU A 6 13.80 -7.99 6.17
C LEU A 6 13.32 -6.56 6.48
N THR A 7 14.18 -5.58 6.24
CA THR A 7 13.91 -4.15 6.50
C THR A 7 13.39 -3.40 5.26
N SER A 8 13.76 -3.84 4.06
CA SER A 8 13.34 -3.23 2.80
C SER A 8 12.82 -4.29 1.84
N LEU A 9 11.70 -4.01 1.18
CA LEU A 9 11.12 -4.84 0.13
C LEU A 9 10.77 -3.95 -1.05
N SER A 10 11.24 -4.32 -2.24
CA SER A 10 10.81 -3.74 -3.51
C SER A 10 10.26 -4.86 -4.37
N MET A 11 9.09 -4.66 -4.95
CA MET A 11 8.44 -5.60 -5.86
C MET A 11 7.91 -4.81 -7.05
N ASP A 12 8.24 -5.27 -8.25
CA ASP A 12 7.74 -4.71 -9.50
C ASP A 12 6.88 -5.76 -10.20
N LEU A 13 5.61 -5.42 -10.39
CA LEU A 13 4.58 -6.19 -11.08
C LEU A 13 3.95 -5.39 -12.22
N GLY A 14 4.54 -4.25 -12.60
CA GLY A 14 4.01 -3.37 -13.63
C GLY A 14 3.92 -4.06 -15.00
N GLU A 15 2.94 -3.66 -15.81
CA GLU A 15 2.70 -4.19 -17.16
C GLU A 15 2.46 -5.73 -17.21
N THR A 16 2.11 -6.36 -16.08
CA THR A 16 1.81 -7.80 -16.00
C THR A 16 0.32 -8.11 -16.08
N SER A 17 -0.01 -9.36 -16.42
CA SER A 17 -1.41 -9.84 -16.49
C SER A 17 -2.01 -10.23 -15.14
N ILE A 18 -1.47 -9.78 -14.00
CA ILE A 18 -2.05 -10.09 -12.68
C ILE A 18 -3.38 -9.38 -12.45
N ASP A 19 -4.27 -10.04 -11.72
CA ASP A 19 -5.62 -9.57 -11.36
C ASP A 19 -5.84 -9.44 -9.84
N SER A 20 -4.89 -9.94 -9.03
CA SER A 20 -4.93 -9.88 -7.57
C SER A 20 -3.54 -9.86 -6.94
N ILE A 21 -3.43 -9.09 -5.84
CA ILE A 21 -2.27 -9.04 -4.95
C ILE A 21 -2.59 -9.50 -3.52
N ASP A 22 -3.71 -10.21 -3.33
CA ASP A 22 -4.19 -10.68 -2.03
C ASP A 22 -3.15 -11.46 -1.23
N ALA A 23 -2.42 -12.36 -1.91
CA ALA A 23 -1.38 -13.17 -1.29
C ALA A 23 -0.19 -12.34 -0.82
N ILE A 24 0.12 -11.24 -1.54
CA ILE A 24 1.16 -10.28 -1.15
C ILE A 24 0.69 -9.53 0.10
N GLY A 25 -0.52 -8.97 0.10
CA GLY A 25 -1.11 -8.29 1.26
C GLY A 25 -1.12 -9.15 2.53
N LYS A 26 -1.65 -10.38 2.44
CA LYS A 26 -1.66 -11.36 3.56
C LYS A 26 -0.27 -11.75 4.06
N SER A 27 0.76 -11.68 3.21
CA SER A 27 2.15 -11.98 3.57
C SER A 27 2.88 -10.77 4.14
N LEU A 28 2.61 -9.57 3.64
CA LEU A 28 3.22 -8.30 4.07
C LEU A 28 3.02 -8.06 5.58
N GLY A 29 1.83 -8.35 6.11
CA GLY A 29 1.54 -8.20 7.55
C GLY A 29 2.40 -9.07 8.48
N GLN A 30 3.10 -10.08 7.94
CA GLN A 30 4.02 -10.93 8.71
C GLN A 30 5.45 -10.35 8.77
N LEU A 31 5.76 -9.32 7.99
CA LEU A 31 7.09 -8.70 7.88
C LEU A 31 7.28 -7.60 8.92
N THR A 32 7.24 -7.97 10.20
CA THR A 32 7.26 -7.00 11.33
C THR A 32 8.55 -6.17 11.46
N SER A 33 9.61 -6.53 10.73
CA SER A 33 10.87 -5.76 10.66
C SER A 33 10.92 -4.75 9.49
N LEU A 34 9.91 -4.72 8.63
CA LEU A 34 9.93 -3.92 7.40
C LEU A 34 9.77 -2.42 7.73
N THR A 35 10.72 -1.61 7.27
CA THR A 35 10.74 -0.15 7.42
C THR A 35 10.54 0.59 6.10
N SER A 36 10.82 -0.06 4.96
CA SER A 36 10.57 0.48 3.62
C SER A 36 9.88 -0.55 2.72
N LEU A 37 8.82 -0.12 2.02
CA LEU A 37 8.13 -0.90 1.00
C LEU A 37 7.98 -0.08 -0.28
N SER A 38 8.35 -0.67 -1.41
CA SER A 38 7.95 -0.23 -2.74
C SER A 38 7.20 -1.37 -3.43
N LEU A 39 5.98 -1.12 -3.88
CA LEU A 39 5.21 -2.03 -4.72
C LEU A 39 4.77 -1.27 -5.96
N GLU A 40 5.33 -1.64 -7.10
CA GLU A 40 4.88 -1.20 -8.42
C GLU A 40 3.93 -2.26 -8.99
N SER A 41 2.78 -1.84 -9.50
CA SER A 41 1.72 -2.72 -10.02
C SER A 41 0.83 -2.00 -11.04
N SER A 42 1.36 -0.96 -11.67
CA SER A 42 0.65 -0.16 -12.66
C SER A 42 0.45 -0.91 -13.98
N GLU A 43 -0.58 -0.53 -14.74
CA GLU A 43 -1.00 -1.19 -15.98
C GLU A 43 -1.31 -2.70 -15.79
N THR A 44 -1.94 -3.05 -14.67
CA THR A 44 -2.37 -4.43 -14.34
C THR A 44 -3.90 -4.53 -14.18
N LYS A 45 -4.43 -5.76 -14.11
CA LYS A 45 -5.88 -6.02 -13.98
C LYS A 45 -6.35 -6.08 -12.54
N ILE A 46 -5.59 -5.53 -11.58
CA ILE A 46 -5.93 -5.55 -10.16
C ILE A 46 -7.25 -4.80 -9.94
N THR A 47 -8.20 -5.46 -9.27
CA THR A 47 -9.53 -4.90 -8.97
C THR A 47 -9.74 -4.50 -7.50
N SER A 48 -8.87 -4.97 -6.59
CA SER A 48 -8.93 -4.66 -5.16
C SER A 48 -7.54 -4.58 -4.53
N VAL A 49 -7.42 -3.72 -3.52
CA VAL A 49 -6.24 -3.55 -2.65
C VAL A 49 -6.58 -3.82 -1.17
N ASP A 50 -7.68 -4.52 -0.90
CA ASP A 50 -8.18 -4.65 0.48
C ASP A 50 -7.25 -5.43 1.39
N GLU A 51 -6.73 -6.56 0.91
CA GLU A 51 -5.77 -7.38 1.65
C GLU A 51 -4.37 -6.74 1.68
N LEU A 52 -4.02 -5.90 0.68
CA LEU A 52 -2.83 -5.03 0.77
C LEU A 52 -2.99 -4.05 1.94
N GLY A 53 -4.12 -3.36 2.04
CA GLY A 53 -4.42 -2.46 3.16
C GLY A 53 -4.38 -3.14 4.53
N ARG A 54 -5.01 -4.32 4.64
CA ARG A 54 -5.00 -5.14 5.85
C ARG A 54 -3.59 -5.58 6.25
N GLY A 55 -2.75 -5.95 5.27
CA GLY A 55 -1.35 -6.29 5.48
C GLY A 55 -0.53 -5.10 5.96
N LEU A 56 -0.61 -3.97 5.26
CA LEU A 56 0.08 -2.72 5.58
C LEU A 56 -0.20 -2.25 7.01
N GLY A 57 -1.47 -2.30 7.46
CA GLY A 57 -1.86 -1.90 8.82
C GLY A 57 -1.25 -2.76 9.95
N GLN A 58 -0.65 -3.91 9.64
CA GLN A 58 0.05 -4.76 10.60
C GLN A 58 1.56 -4.44 10.68
N ILE A 59 2.12 -3.69 9.73
CA ILE A 59 3.55 -3.36 9.67
C ILE A 59 3.85 -2.14 10.55
N ALA A 60 3.91 -2.35 11.87
CA ALA A 60 4.10 -1.28 12.84
C ALA A 60 5.39 -0.45 12.66
N GLY A 61 6.42 -1.01 12.02
CA GLY A 61 7.72 -0.36 11.77
C GLY A 61 7.85 0.38 10.45
N LEU A 62 6.83 0.39 9.58
CA LEU A 62 6.94 0.97 8.24
C LEU A 62 7.07 2.51 8.32
N ALA A 63 8.17 3.03 7.78
CA ALA A 63 8.52 4.45 7.78
C ALA A 63 8.41 5.08 6.38
N SER A 64 8.63 4.30 5.33
CA SER A 64 8.49 4.72 3.92
C SER A 64 7.63 3.74 3.14
N LEU A 65 6.69 4.28 2.38
CA LEU A 65 5.83 3.53 1.47
C LEU A 65 5.80 4.18 0.08
N SER A 66 5.99 3.39 -0.96
CA SER A 66 5.70 3.74 -2.35
C SER A 66 4.75 2.70 -2.95
N LEU A 67 3.62 3.14 -3.51
CA LEU A 67 2.65 2.31 -4.21
C LEU A 67 2.36 2.90 -5.60
N GLY A 68 2.77 2.21 -6.66
CA GLY A 68 2.32 2.49 -8.03
C GLY A 68 1.13 1.59 -8.35
N LEU A 69 -0.03 2.19 -8.58
CA LEU A 69 -1.29 1.51 -8.89
C LEU A 69 -2.00 2.15 -10.10
N ASN A 70 -1.28 2.89 -10.94
CA ASN A 70 -1.90 3.59 -12.07
C ASN A 70 -2.41 2.62 -13.14
N GLY A 71 -3.46 3.00 -13.86
CA GLY A 71 -4.04 2.15 -14.93
C GLY A 71 -4.59 0.80 -14.44
N THR A 72 -4.96 0.68 -13.16
CA THR A 72 -5.56 -0.53 -12.59
C THR A 72 -7.09 -0.43 -12.48
N GLU A 73 -7.77 -1.57 -12.37
CA GLU A 73 -9.24 -1.64 -12.30
C GLU A 73 -9.81 -1.38 -10.89
N ILE A 74 -8.99 -0.90 -9.94
CA ILE A 74 -9.36 -0.64 -8.54
C ILE A 74 -10.50 0.40 -8.46
N ALA A 75 -11.61 0.03 -7.83
CA ALA A 75 -12.77 0.90 -7.63
C ALA A 75 -12.89 1.49 -6.21
N SER A 76 -12.13 0.97 -5.23
CA SER A 76 -12.16 1.42 -3.84
C SER A 76 -10.79 1.30 -3.18
N VAL A 77 -10.49 2.23 -2.28
CA VAL A 77 -9.27 2.25 -1.45
C VAL A 77 -9.60 2.24 0.05
N ALA A 78 -10.82 1.86 0.44
CA ALA A 78 -11.30 1.88 1.82
C ALA A 78 -10.35 1.21 2.82
N GLU A 79 -10.00 -0.05 2.55
CA GLU A 79 -9.18 -0.87 3.45
C GLU A 79 -7.70 -0.49 3.36
N LEU A 80 -7.21 -0.05 2.19
CA LEU A 80 -5.90 0.60 2.04
C LEU A 80 -5.80 1.81 2.97
N SER A 81 -6.77 2.70 2.90
CA SER A 81 -6.86 3.92 3.72
C SER A 81 -6.92 3.59 5.22
N ARG A 82 -7.71 2.58 5.60
CA ARG A 82 -7.77 2.09 6.99
C ARG A 82 -6.42 1.53 7.45
N GLY A 83 -5.73 0.78 6.58
CA GLY A 83 -4.39 0.23 6.85
C GLY A 83 -3.35 1.32 7.07
N LEU A 84 -3.24 2.27 6.14
CA LEU A 84 -2.32 3.42 6.26
C LEU A 84 -2.52 4.19 7.57
N GLY A 85 -3.77 4.45 7.95
CA GLY A 85 -4.11 5.13 9.20
C GLY A 85 -3.83 4.35 10.49
N GLN A 86 -3.32 3.12 10.41
CA GLN A 86 -2.82 2.34 11.56
C GLN A 86 -1.30 2.43 11.74
N ILE A 87 -0.55 2.86 10.71
CA ILE A 87 0.91 2.87 10.69
C ILE A 87 1.45 4.13 11.37
N LYS A 88 1.71 4.04 12.67
CA LYS A 88 2.18 5.17 13.50
C LYS A 88 3.56 5.72 13.10
N GLY A 89 4.41 4.89 12.49
CA GLY A 89 5.78 5.25 12.11
C GLY A 89 5.93 5.88 10.73
N LEU A 90 4.85 6.01 9.95
CA LEU A 90 4.93 6.36 8.53
C LEU A 90 5.30 7.85 8.36
N ALA A 91 6.46 8.10 7.77
CA ALA A 91 7.01 9.44 7.57
C ALA A 91 6.97 9.89 6.10
N SER A 92 7.01 8.94 5.16
CA SER A 92 6.90 9.22 3.72
C SER A 92 5.88 8.29 3.05
N VAL A 93 4.98 8.88 2.26
CA VAL A 93 4.04 8.17 1.38
C VAL A 93 4.18 8.71 -0.04
N CYS A 94 4.40 7.81 -0.99
CA CYS A 94 4.15 8.02 -2.41
C CYS A 94 3.07 7.03 -2.83
N LEU A 95 2.01 7.50 -3.47
CA LEU A 95 0.90 6.69 -3.93
C LEU A 95 0.40 7.26 -5.26
N ASP A 96 0.43 6.46 -6.33
CA ASP A 96 -0.18 6.83 -7.59
C ASP A 96 -1.48 6.03 -7.79
N LEU A 97 -2.59 6.73 -7.99
CA LEU A 97 -3.93 6.19 -8.28
C LEU A 97 -4.49 6.72 -9.60
N SER A 98 -3.64 7.27 -10.47
CA SER A 98 -4.02 7.78 -11.79
C SER A 98 -4.66 6.68 -12.64
N ASP A 99 -5.66 7.03 -13.45
CA ASP A 99 -6.35 6.09 -14.34
C ASP A 99 -6.95 4.84 -13.64
N THR A 100 -7.24 4.93 -12.34
CA THR A 100 -8.03 3.94 -11.60
C THR A 100 -9.54 4.22 -11.70
N ARG A 101 -10.38 3.31 -11.18
CA ARG A 101 -11.84 3.48 -11.08
C ARG A 101 -12.29 4.08 -9.74
N VAL A 102 -11.37 4.63 -8.95
CA VAL A 102 -11.67 5.21 -7.62
C VAL A 102 -12.48 6.50 -7.77
N ALA A 103 -13.77 6.44 -7.41
CA ALA A 103 -14.71 7.56 -7.61
C ALA A 103 -14.58 8.69 -6.58
N SER A 104 -13.95 8.45 -5.42
CA SER A 104 -13.67 9.46 -4.39
C SER A 104 -12.43 9.07 -3.57
N VAL A 105 -11.66 10.07 -3.16
CA VAL A 105 -10.49 9.93 -2.28
C VAL A 105 -10.79 10.32 -0.82
N ASP A 106 -12.04 10.55 -0.45
CA ASP A 106 -12.41 10.95 0.93
C ASP A 106 -11.94 9.94 1.98
N GLU A 107 -11.99 8.64 1.66
CA GLU A 107 -11.50 7.58 2.55
C GLU A 107 -10.00 7.63 2.71
N LEU A 108 -9.27 7.86 1.62
CA LEU A 108 -7.82 8.05 1.61
C LEU A 108 -7.43 9.27 2.45
N SER A 109 -8.14 10.39 2.30
CA SER A 109 -7.95 11.59 3.12
C SER A 109 -8.16 11.32 4.62
N ARG A 110 -9.17 10.52 5.00
CA ARG A 110 -9.39 10.11 6.41
C ARG A 110 -8.32 9.15 6.92
N GLY A 111 -7.77 8.30 6.05
CA GLY A 111 -6.66 7.40 6.37
C GLY A 111 -5.37 8.16 6.62
N LEU A 112 -4.94 8.97 5.65
CA LEU A 112 -3.75 9.81 5.71
C LEU A 112 -3.81 10.83 6.86
N GLY A 113 -4.98 11.42 7.12
CA GLY A 113 -5.19 12.36 8.24
C GLY A 113 -5.02 11.77 9.64
N ARG A 114 -4.85 10.44 9.78
CA ARG A 114 -4.48 9.78 11.05
C ARG A 114 -2.97 9.64 11.25
N ILE A 115 -2.17 9.88 10.21
CA ILE A 115 -0.72 9.71 10.24
C ILE A 115 -0.07 10.97 10.80
N THR A 116 0.17 10.99 12.11
CA THR A 116 0.74 12.16 12.81
C THR A 116 2.23 12.39 12.54
N GLY A 117 2.93 11.43 11.93
CA GLY A 117 4.37 11.47 11.64
C GLY A 117 4.73 11.83 10.20
N LEU A 118 3.74 12.09 9.33
CA LEU A 118 3.93 12.26 7.90
C LEU A 118 4.67 13.58 7.59
N THR A 119 5.87 13.50 7.03
CA THR A 119 6.69 14.65 6.61
C THR A 119 6.80 14.79 5.09
N SER A 120 6.47 13.74 4.35
CA SER A 120 6.48 13.70 2.89
C SER A 120 5.23 12.97 2.38
N LEU A 121 4.48 13.62 1.49
CA LEU A 121 3.32 13.04 0.82
C LEU A 121 3.38 13.39 -0.67
N ARG A 122 3.28 12.36 -1.51
CA ARG A 122 3.00 12.46 -2.94
C ARG A 122 1.77 11.59 -3.26
N LEU A 123 0.84 12.20 -3.98
CA LEU A 123 -0.40 11.65 -4.52
C LEU A 123 -0.48 12.01 -6.02
#